data_AF-A0A3D3GQ61-F1
#
_entry.id   AF-A0A3D3GQ61-F1
#
_cell.length_a   1.000
_cell.length_b   1.000
_cell.length_c   1.000
_cell.angle_alpha   90.00
_cell.angle_beta   90.00
_cell.angle_gamma   90.00
#
_symmetry.space_group_name_H-M   'P 1'
#
loop_
_entity.id
_entity.type
_entity.pdbx_description
1 polymer ?
#
loop_
_entity_poly.entity_id
_entity_poly.type
_entity_poly.pdbx_seq_one_letter_code
_entity_poly.pdbx_strand_id
1 'polypeptide(L)'
;MTDEKLSETYRHFNSLIWQVPSIGIAVATAVLYAAHELGLRTNQASNWVIDTRWMQFFVLEFGAGILFIMSLVLYRYRHFQTWAGPESVDSPPIGIWPKANRWLQFLICQITGVLLGLGAGQLFRLNYLLLVGVIFGFAFFIILEVRSKTIEEKIINKTVNSDSSAKAPLKGVFIFSKFFFVTLVTFA
;
A
#
# COMPACT_ATOMS: atom_id res chain seq x y z
N MET A 1 3.27 -30.10 -3.32
CA MET A 1 3.46 -29.47 -2.00
C MET A 1 2.39 -30.09 -1.12
N THR A 2 2.73 -30.73 0.01
CA THR A 2 1.72 -31.39 0.84
C THR A 2 0.82 -30.33 1.49
N ASP A 3 -0.49 -30.59 1.58
CA ASP A 3 -1.50 -29.63 2.06
C ASP A 3 -1.16 -29.06 3.46
N GLU A 4 -0.49 -29.86 4.28
CA GLU A 4 0.01 -29.49 5.60
C GLU A 4 1.04 -28.33 5.57
N LYS A 5 1.96 -28.32 4.58
CA LYS A 5 2.94 -27.23 4.41
C LYS A 5 2.28 -25.95 3.90
N LEU A 6 1.19 -26.05 3.13
CA LEU A 6 0.44 -24.90 2.65
C LEU A 6 -0.31 -24.21 3.81
N SER A 7 -0.91 -25.03 4.69
CA SER A 7 -1.59 -24.62 5.92
C SER A 7 -0.68 -23.85 6.90
N GLU A 8 0.52 -24.36 7.20
CA GLU A 8 1.48 -23.68 8.09
C GLU A 8 1.97 -22.35 7.52
N THR A 9 2.29 -22.35 6.21
CA THR A 9 2.72 -21.16 5.49
C THR A 9 1.64 -20.08 5.52
N TYR A 10 0.38 -20.47 5.35
CA TYR A 10 -0.77 -19.57 5.40
C TYR A 10 -0.98 -18.97 6.80
N ARG A 11 -0.90 -19.79 7.87
CA ARG A 11 -1.01 -19.32 9.26
C ARG A 11 0.11 -18.35 9.64
N HIS A 12 1.34 -18.62 9.19
CA HIS A 12 2.48 -17.74 9.40
C HIS A 12 2.25 -16.36 8.76
N PHE A 13 1.83 -16.32 7.49
CA PHE A 13 1.53 -15.06 6.80
C PHE A 13 0.36 -14.29 7.42
N ASN A 14 -0.65 -14.98 7.95
CA ASN A 14 -1.78 -14.36 8.62
C ASN A 14 -1.37 -13.63 9.92
N SER A 15 -0.42 -14.20 10.68
CA SER A 15 0.12 -13.55 11.89
C SER A 15 0.93 -12.28 11.57
N LEU A 16 1.66 -12.29 10.45
CA LEU A 16 2.47 -11.16 10.01
C LEU A 16 1.62 -9.99 9.52
N ILE A 17 0.46 -10.24 8.90
CA ILE A 17 -0.46 -9.18 8.42
C ILE A 17 -0.89 -8.22 9.56
N TRP A 18 -0.98 -8.71 10.81
CA TRP A 18 -1.34 -7.87 11.97
C TRP A 18 -0.19 -7.02 12.50
N GLN A 19 1.06 -7.41 12.25
CA GLN A 19 2.23 -6.67 12.72
C GLN A 19 2.56 -5.49 11.81
N VAL A 20 2.27 -5.62 10.51
CA VAL A 20 2.53 -4.57 9.51
C VAL A 20 1.85 -3.22 9.85
N PRO A 21 0.57 -3.15 10.28
CA PRO A 21 -0.04 -1.90 10.74
C PRO A 21 0.71 -1.22 11.87
N SER A 22 1.01 -1.97 12.94
CA SER A 22 1.68 -1.44 14.12
C SER A 22 3.08 -0.94 13.79
N ILE A 23 3.82 -1.68 12.94
CA ILE A 23 5.13 -1.27 12.46
C ILE A 23 5.01 -0.02 11.57
N GLY A 24 4.00 0.05 10.70
CA GLY A 24 3.80 1.18 9.81
C GLY A 24 3.49 2.47 10.57
N ILE A 25 2.62 2.40 11.58
CA ILE A 25 2.32 3.54 12.46
C ILE A 25 3.56 3.93 13.28
N ALA A 26 4.30 2.96 13.80
CA ALA A 26 5.52 3.23 14.56
C ALA A 26 6.57 3.93 13.70
N VAL A 27 6.80 3.47 12.46
CA VAL A 27 7.71 4.11 11.49
C VAL A 27 7.25 5.53 11.18
N ALA A 28 5.98 5.72 10.84
CA ALA A 28 5.44 7.04 10.52
C ALA A 28 5.60 8.03 11.68
N THR A 29 5.29 7.58 12.90
CA THR A 29 5.39 8.41 14.11
C THR A 29 6.84 8.75 14.42
N ALA A 30 7.74 7.78 14.36
CA ALA A 30 9.17 8.00 14.62
C ALA A 30 9.79 8.98 13.61
N VAL A 31 9.43 8.84 12.34
CA VAL A 31 9.92 9.69 11.25
C VAL A 31 9.39 11.13 11.39
N LEU A 32 8.09 11.29 11.69
CA LEU A 32 7.51 12.62 11.92
C LEU A 32 8.12 13.30 13.14
N TYR A 33 8.34 12.56 14.23
CA TYR A 33 8.98 13.07 15.43
C TYR A 33 10.43 13.49 15.15
N ALA A 34 11.21 12.66 14.46
CA ALA A 34 12.58 12.98 14.09
C ALA A 34 12.66 14.21 13.17
N ALA A 35 11.76 14.33 12.18
CA ALA A 35 11.68 15.50 11.32
C ALA A 35 11.28 16.76 12.10
N HIS A 36 10.36 16.64 13.07
CA HIS A 36 9.95 17.75 13.92
C HIS A 36 11.09 18.27 14.81
N GLU A 37 11.84 17.38 15.46
CA GLU A 37 13.01 17.71 16.27
C GLU A 37 14.09 18.43 15.44
N LEU A 38 14.34 17.96 14.22
CA LEU A 38 15.23 18.66 13.28
C LEU A 38 14.68 20.05 12.93
N GLY A 39 13.35 20.19 12.83
CA GLY A 39 12.61 21.44 12.61
C GLY A 39 12.83 22.48 13.70
N LEU A 40 12.79 22.06 14.97
CA LEU A 40 13.02 22.95 16.10
C LEU A 40 14.47 23.46 16.13
N ARG A 41 15.44 22.59 15.82
CA ARG A 41 16.87 22.94 15.77
C ARG A 41 17.19 23.93 14.64
N THR A 42 16.52 23.83 13.49
CA THR A 42 16.64 24.81 12.39
C THR A 42 16.38 26.24 12.85
N ASN A 43 15.39 26.43 13.73
CA ASN A 43 14.95 27.77 14.15
C ASN A 43 15.89 28.40 15.18
N GLN A 44 16.77 27.62 15.81
CA GLN A 44 17.75 28.10 16.78
C GLN A 44 19.14 28.39 16.17
N ALA A 45 19.46 27.82 15.01
CA ALA A 45 20.79 27.94 14.39
C ALA A 45 20.73 28.66 13.03
N SER A 46 21.17 29.92 12.97
CA SER A 46 21.12 30.75 11.74
C SER A 46 22.01 30.28 10.60
N ASN A 47 23.09 29.54 10.89
CA ASN A 47 24.13 29.21 9.89
C ASN A 47 23.97 27.84 9.24
N TRP A 48 23.07 26.98 9.75
CA TRP A 48 22.95 25.57 9.33
C TRP A 48 21.61 25.23 8.67
N VAL A 49 20.80 26.24 8.36
CA VAL A 49 19.40 26.09 7.95
C VAL A 49 19.24 25.20 6.71
N ILE A 50 20.16 25.26 5.76
CA ILE A 50 20.13 24.46 4.53
C ILE A 50 20.37 22.98 4.84
N ASP A 51 21.41 22.66 5.62
CA ASP A 51 21.79 21.28 5.95
C ASP A 51 20.71 20.56 6.75
N THR A 52 20.11 21.26 7.72
CA THR A 52 19.02 20.72 8.54
C THR A 52 17.73 20.46 7.76
N ARG A 53 17.45 21.21 6.66
CA ARG A 53 16.29 20.95 5.80
C ARG A 53 16.50 19.74 4.91
N TRP A 54 17.70 19.57 4.37
CA TRP A 54 18.06 18.35 3.65
C TRP A 54 17.94 17.13 4.56
N MET A 55 18.40 17.22 5.81
CA MET A 55 18.21 16.15 6.79
C MET A 55 16.73 15.84 7.04
N GLN A 56 15.86 16.85 7.21
CA GLN A 56 14.42 16.63 7.36
C GLN A 56 13.82 15.93 6.14
N PHE A 57 14.18 16.38 4.94
CA PHE A 57 13.76 15.73 3.69
C PHE A 57 14.18 14.26 3.67
N PHE A 58 15.45 13.95 3.90
CA PHE A 58 15.94 12.56 3.89
C PHE A 58 15.25 11.68 4.94
N VAL A 59 14.99 12.19 6.14
CA VAL A 59 14.28 11.45 7.18
C VAL A 59 12.85 11.11 6.76
N LEU A 60 12.12 12.09 6.19
CA LEU A 60 10.76 11.91 5.70
C LEU A 60 10.70 10.93 4.52
N GLU A 61 11.60 11.06 3.54
CA GLU A 61 11.69 10.18 2.38
C GLU A 61 12.11 8.76 2.77
N PHE A 62 13.02 8.61 3.72
CA PHE A 62 13.40 7.29 4.23
C PHE A 62 12.21 6.57 4.87
N GLY A 63 11.42 7.29 5.68
CA GLY A 63 10.17 6.77 6.24
C GLY A 63 9.15 6.39 5.17
N ALA A 64 8.96 7.27 4.18
CA ALA A 64 8.08 7.00 3.05
C ALA A 64 8.52 5.76 2.26
N GLY A 65 9.83 5.58 2.04
CA GLY A 65 10.39 4.41 1.37
C GLY A 65 10.12 3.11 2.12
N ILE A 66 10.26 3.10 3.45
CA ILE A 66 9.92 1.93 4.27
C ILE A 66 8.43 1.60 4.14
N LEU A 67 7.55 2.59 4.29
CA LEU A 67 6.10 2.39 4.18
C LEU A 67 5.69 1.95 2.77
N PHE A 68 6.36 2.45 1.74
CA PHE A 68 6.18 2.01 0.37
C PHE A 68 6.50 0.51 0.22
N ILE A 69 7.65 0.06 0.72
CA ILE A 69 8.01 -1.38 0.71
C ILE A 69 6.96 -2.21 1.47
N MET A 70 6.52 -1.74 2.66
CA MET A 70 5.49 -2.41 3.44
C MET A 70 4.16 -2.52 2.68
N SER A 71 3.77 -1.48 1.94
CA SER A 71 2.56 -1.50 1.10
C SER A 71 2.64 -2.55 -0.01
N LEU A 72 3.81 -2.73 -0.62
CA LEU A 72 4.05 -3.76 -1.65
C LEU A 72 4.03 -5.16 -1.04
N VAL A 73 4.60 -5.33 0.15
CA VAL A 73 4.57 -6.59 0.89
C VAL A 73 3.13 -6.98 1.23
N LEU A 74 2.32 -6.03 1.72
CA LEU A 74 0.89 -6.26 1.97
C LEU A 74 0.11 -6.60 0.71
N TYR A 75 0.37 -5.89 -0.38
CA TYR A 75 -0.23 -6.20 -1.68
C TYR A 75 0.09 -7.64 -2.10
N ARG A 76 1.35 -8.06 -1.96
CA ARG A 76 1.78 -9.42 -2.26
C ARG A 76 1.14 -10.45 -1.35
N TYR A 77 0.96 -10.18 -0.06
CA TYR A 77 0.26 -11.08 0.86
C TYR A 77 -1.23 -11.19 0.54
N ARG A 78 -1.90 -10.07 0.25
CA ARG A 78 -3.29 -10.06 -0.19
C ARG A 78 -3.47 -10.90 -1.45
N HIS A 79 -2.52 -10.77 -2.39
CA HIS A 79 -2.47 -11.62 -3.57
C HIS A 79 -2.35 -13.10 -3.17
N PHE A 80 -1.32 -13.52 -2.42
CA PHE A 80 -1.19 -14.93 -2.00
C PHE A 80 -2.45 -15.49 -1.31
N GLN A 81 -3.11 -14.71 -0.45
CA GLN A 81 -4.37 -15.12 0.18
C GLN A 81 -5.49 -15.36 -0.83
N THR A 82 -5.57 -14.59 -1.93
CA THR A 82 -6.55 -14.83 -3.00
C THR A 82 -6.26 -16.09 -3.82
N TRP A 83 -4.98 -16.49 -3.97
CA TRP A 83 -4.60 -17.70 -4.70
C TRP A 83 -4.74 -18.98 -3.90
N ALA A 84 -4.62 -18.90 -2.57
CA ALA A 84 -4.68 -20.08 -1.69
C ALA A 84 -6.08 -20.73 -1.62
N GLY A 85 -7.11 -20.12 -2.22
CA GLY A 85 -8.48 -20.66 -2.23
C GLY A 85 -9.10 -20.80 -0.83
N PRO A 86 -10.41 -21.06 -0.72
CA PRO A 86 -11.04 -21.46 0.53
C PRO A 86 -10.79 -22.97 0.74
N GLU A 87 -9.54 -23.41 0.78
CA GLU A 87 -9.28 -24.71 1.40
C GLU A 87 -9.56 -24.55 2.88
N SER A 88 -10.48 -25.37 3.37
CA SER A 88 -11.00 -25.45 4.72
C SER A 88 -9.91 -25.79 5.73
N VAL A 89 -8.91 -24.93 5.87
CA VAL A 89 -7.97 -24.98 6.97
C VAL A 89 -8.79 -24.63 8.19
N ASP A 90 -8.97 -25.61 9.07
CA ASP A 90 -9.71 -25.49 10.32
C ASP A 90 -9.42 -24.14 10.97
N SER A 91 -10.48 -23.36 11.03
CA SER A 91 -10.47 -21.99 11.51
C SER A 91 -10.09 -22.00 12.99
N PRO A 92 -9.07 -21.22 13.44
CA PRO A 92 -8.92 -21.02 14.87
C PRO A 92 -10.25 -20.47 15.41
N PRO A 93 -10.66 -20.87 16.62
CA PRO A 93 -12.02 -20.68 17.10
C PRO A 93 -12.26 -19.21 17.51
N ILE A 94 -12.28 -18.29 16.54
CA ILE A 94 -12.92 -16.96 16.53
C ILE A 94 -13.12 -16.55 15.05
N GLY A 95 -14.24 -17.01 14.49
CA GLY A 95 -15.21 -16.19 13.75
C GLY A 95 -14.92 -15.64 12.36
N ILE A 96 -13.82 -14.91 12.12
CA ILE A 96 -13.63 -14.21 10.84
C ILE A 96 -12.13 -14.11 10.54
N TRP A 97 -11.64 -14.89 9.58
CA TRP A 97 -10.27 -14.80 9.12
C TRP A 97 -9.99 -13.38 8.57
N PRO A 98 -8.95 -12.69 9.06
CA PRO A 98 -8.62 -11.36 8.60
C PRO A 98 -7.98 -11.44 7.22
N LYS A 99 -8.80 -11.19 6.19
CA LYS A 99 -8.28 -10.83 4.87
C LYS A 99 -7.38 -9.61 5.05
N ALA A 100 -6.21 -9.59 4.40
CA ALA A 100 -5.34 -8.41 4.34
C ALA A 100 -6.20 -7.16 4.09
N ASN A 101 -6.28 -6.30 5.11
CA ASN A 101 -7.36 -5.34 5.19
C ASN A 101 -7.16 -4.25 4.13
N ARG A 102 -8.10 -4.11 3.20
CA ARG A 102 -8.08 -3.08 2.16
C ARG A 102 -7.92 -1.68 2.78
N TRP A 103 -8.54 -1.46 3.94
CA TRP A 103 -8.40 -0.21 4.70
C TRP A 103 -6.98 0.04 5.18
N LEU A 104 -6.27 -1.01 5.59
CA LEU A 104 -4.89 -0.90 6.03
C LEU A 104 -3.97 -0.49 4.88
N GLN A 105 -4.12 -1.17 3.73
CA GLN A 105 -3.35 -0.84 2.54
C GLN A 105 -3.62 0.59 2.09
N PHE A 106 -4.88 1.04 2.17
CA PHE A 106 -5.25 2.43 1.94
C PHE A 106 -4.52 3.39 2.89
N LEU A 107 -4.59 3.14 4.20
CA LEU A 107 -3.95 4.00 5.20
C LEU A 107 -2.43 4.09 4.99
N ILE A 108 -1.75 2.98 4.75
CA ILE A 108 -0.31 2.99 4.49
C ILE A 108 0.00 3.79 3.22
N CYS A 109 -0.75 3.60 2.14
CA CYS A 109 -0.58 4.41 0.92
C CYS A 109 -0.80 5.91 1.18
N GLN A 110 -1.79 6.28 1.99
CA GLN A 110 -2.04 7.67 2.36
C GLN A 110 -0.89 8.26 3.19
N ILE A 111 -0.43 7.54 4.22
CA ILE A 111 0.68 7.99 5.07
C ILE A 111 1.96 8.14 4.23
N THR A 112 2.26 7.18 3.36
CA THR A 112 3.38 7.29 2.41
C THR A 112 3.27 8.55 1.56
N GLY A 113 2.10 8.80 0.96
CA GLY A 113 1.86 10.00 0.16
C GLY A 113 2.03 11.29 0.96
N VAL A 114 1.52 11.33 2.19
CA VAL A 114 1.70 12.48 3.10
C VAL A 114 3.18 12.71 3.44
N LEU A 115 3.94 11.66 3.74
CA LEU A 115 5.37 11.80 4.04
C LEU A 115 6.16 12.34 2.84
N LEU A 116 5.89 11.85 1.63
CA LEU A 116 6.48 12.37 0.39
C LEU A 116 6.11 13.84 0.17
N GLY A 117 4.84 14.19 0.37
CA GLY A 117 4.35 15.56 0.23
C GLY A 117 4.98 16.52 1.25
N LEU A 118 5.13 16.06 2.50
CA LEU A 118 5.83 16.80 3.55
C LEU A 118 7.32 16.96 3.24
N GLY A 119 8.00 15.89 2.80
CA GLY A 119 9.40 15.92 2.41
C GLY A 119 9.64 16.94 1.31
N ALA A 120 8.93 16.81 0.19
CA ALA A 120 9.00 17.75 -0.92
C ALA A 120 8.62 19.18 -0.49
N GLY A 121 7.58 19.33 0.33
CA GLY A 121 7.15 20.61 0.90
C GLY A 121 8.26 21.31 1.69
N GLN A 122 9.03 20.58 2.50
CA GLN A 122 10.17 21.13 3.25
C GLN A 122 11.31 21.56 2.34
N LEU A 123 11.59 20.80 1.27
CA LEU A 123 12.67 21.10 0.35
C LEU A 123 12.37 22.35 -0.50
N PHE A 124 11.16 22.45 -1.04
CA PHE A 124 10.77 23.51 -1.97
C PHE A 124 10.05 24.70 -1.31
N ARG A 125 9.69 24.61 -0.03
CA ARG A 125 8.86 25.59 0.71
C ARG A 125 7.46 25.80 0.11
N LEU A 126 6.88 24.75 -0.45
CA LEU A 126 5.59 24.82 -1.15
C LEU A 126 4.56 23.98 -0.38
N ASN A 127 3.65 24.65 0.33
CA ASN A 127 2.64 24.00 1.17
C ASN A 127 1.66 23.13 0.36
N TYR A 128 1.45 23.44 -0.93
CA TYR A 128 0.57 22.65 -1.80
C TYR A 128 1.14 21.26 -2.13
N LEU A 129 2.45 21.02 -1.92
CA LEU A 129 3.06 19.72 -2.13
C LEU A 129 2.54 18.65 -1.16
N LEU A 130 2.04 19.06 0.01
CA LEU A 130 1.31 18.16 0.91
C LEU A 130 0.06 17.59 0.21
N LEU A 131 -0.73 18.45 -0.44
CA LEU A 131 -1.93 18.02 -1.18
C LEU A 131 -1.56 17.11 -2.35
N VAL A 132 -0.49 17.45 -3.09
CA VAL A 132 0.04 16.60 -4.17
C VAL A 132 0.43 15.22 -3.63
N GLY A 133 1.07 15.16 -2.46
CA GLY A 133 1.41 13.90 -1.79
C GLY A 133 0.19 13.06 -1.42
N VAL A 134 -0.87 13.66 -0.89
CA VAL A 134 -2.15 12.98 -0.60
C VAL A 134 -2.78 12.41 -1.88
N ILE A 135 -2.82 13.20 -2.96
CA ILE A 135 -3.33 12.76 -4.26
C ILE A 135 -2.50 11.58 -4.77
N PHE A 136 -1.18 11.65 -4.64
CA PHE A 136 -0.28 10.57 -5.04
C PHE A 136 -0.54 9.28 -4.25
N GLY A 137 -0.70 9.37 -2.92
CA GLY A 137 -1.05 8.23 -2.08
C GLY A 137 -2.38 7.59 -2.47
N PHE A 138 -3.38 8.41 -2.83
CA PHE A 138 -4.68 7.94 -3.32
C PHE A 138 -4.59 7.26 -4.68
N ALA A 139 -3.89 7.87 -5.63
CA ALA A 139 -3.66 7.31 -6.96
C ALA A 139 -2.92 5.97 -6.88
N PHE A 140 -1.89 5.88 -6.03
CA PHE A 140 -1.14 4.65 -5.81
C PHE A 140 -2.03 3.53 -5.25
N PHE A 141 -2.88 3.83 -4.26
CA PHE A 141 -3.86 2.85 -3.75
C PHE A 141 -4.82 2.37 -4.85
N ILE A 142 -5.36 3.27 -5.67
CA ILE A 142 -6.24 2.90 -6.78
C ILE A 142 -5.54 1.94 -7.74
N ILE A 143 -4.29 2.21 -8.10
CA ILE A 143 -3.51 1.36 -9.00
C ILE A 143 -3.38 -0.06 -8.42
N LEU A 144 -3.04 -0.17 -7.14
CA LEU A 144 -2.92 -1.47 -6.47
C LEU A 144 -4.27 -2.20 -6.39
N GLU A 145 -5.36 -1.47 -6.12
CA GLU A 145 -6.70 -2.05 -6.03
C GLU A 145 -7.20 -2.55 -7.39
N VAL A 146 -7.02 -1.77 -8.46
CA VAL A 146 -7.37 -2.18 -9.84
C VAL A 146 -6.59 -3.43 -10.21
N ARG A 147 -5.28 -3.45 -9.94
CA ARG A 147 -4.44 -4.63 -10.20
C ARG A 147 -4.90 -5.85 -9.42
N SER A 148 -5.25 -5.68 -8.14
CA SER A 148 -5.79 -6.77 -7.31
C SER A 148 -7.06 -7.36 -7.92
N LYS A 149 -8.02 -6.51 -8.31
CA LYS A 149 -9.29 -6.95 -8.90
C LYS A 149 -9.11 -7.65 -10.25
N THR A 150 -8.26 -7.11 -11.12
CA THR A 150 -7.96 -7.74 -12.41
C THR A 150 -7.37 -9.15 -12.24
N ILE A 151 -6.59 -9.37 -11.18
CA ILE A 151 -6.03 -10.70 -10.90
C ILE A 151 -7.10 -11.63 -10.34
N GLU A 152 -7.94 -11.15 -9.43
CA GLU A 152 -9.06 -11.92 -8.88
C GLU A 152 -10.01 -12.41 -9.99
N GLU A 153 -10.36 -11.53 -10.93
CA GLU A 153 -11.15 -11.88 -12.11
C GLU A 153 -10.46 -12.93 -12.99
N LYS A 154 -9.14 -12.83 -13.18
CA LYS A 154 -8.37 -13.83 -13.95
C LYS A 154 -8.36 -15.20 -13.28
N ILE A 155 -8.29 -15.25 -11.95
CA ILE A 155 -8.32 -16.50 -11.19
C ILE A 155 -9.72 -17.13 -11.33
N ILE A 156 -10.78 -16.35 -11.07
CA ILE A 156 -12.16 -16.82 -11.18
C ILE A 156 -12.45 -17.35 -12.59
N ASN A 157 -12.08 -16.60 -13.64
CA ASN A 157 -12.27 -17.04 -15.01
C ASN A 157 -11.47 -18.30 -15.35
N LYS A 158 -10.29 -18.50 -14.75
CA LYS A 158 -9.50 -19.72 -14.95
C LYS A 158 -10.16 -20.93 -14.27
N THR A 159 -10.68 -20.78 -13.05
CA THR A 159 -11.42 -21.82 -12.34
C THR A 159 -12.72 -22.17 -13.06
N VAL A 160 -13.48 -21.15 -13.48
CA VAL A 160 -14.70 -21.34 -14.28
C VAL A 160 -14.38 -22.01 -15.60
N ASN A 161 -13.28 -21.67 -16.29
CA ASN A 161 -12.88 -22.34 -17.55
C ASN A 161 -12.31 -23.75 -17.35
N SER A 162 -11.69 -24.07 -16.21
CA SER A 162 -11.34 -25.47 -15.89
C SER A 162 -12.59 -26.30 -15.63
N ASP A 163 -13.61 -25.71 -14.99
CA ASP A 163 -14.91 -26.34 -14.76
C ASP A 163 -15.79 -26.34 -16.04
N SER A 164 -15.58 -25.37 -16.93
CA SER A 164 -16.32 -25.16 -18.18
C SER A 164 -15.55 -25.51 -19.45
N SER A 165 -14.55 -26.40 -19.35
CA SER A 165 -14.33 -27.42 -20.40
C SER A 165 -15.61 -28.24 -20.68
N ALA A 166 -16.70 -28.01 -19.93
CA ALA A 166 -18.07 -28.40 -20.22
C ALA A 166 -18.97 -27.34 -20.90
N LYS A 167 -18.58 -26.06 -21.13
CA LYS A 167 -19.22 -25.06 -22.05
C LYS A 167 -18.66 -23.63 -21.89
N ALA A 168 -18.04 -23.10 -22.94
CA ALA A 168 -17.74 -21.67 -23.12
C ALA A 168 -18.91 -20.93 -23.82
N PRO A 169 -18.89 -19.59 -24.04
CA PRO A 169 -18.14 -18.49 -23.40
C PRO A 169 -19.05 -17.29 -22.99
N LEU A 170 -18.51 -16.27 -22.29
CA LEU A 170 -19.16 -14.95 -22.23
C LEU A 170 -18.17 -13.78 -22.35
N LYS A 171 -18.54 -12.88 -23.26
CA LYS A 171 -17.87 -11.62 -23.62
C LYS A 171 -18.22 -10.53 -22.61
N GLY A 172 -17.21 -9.71 -22.29
CA GLY A 172 -17.40 -8.26 -22.17
C GLY A 172 -17.09 -7.67 -20.82
N VAL A 173 -15.88 -7.11 -20.65
CA VAL A 173 -15.64 -5.93 -19.81
C VAL A 173 -14.42 -5.19 -20.39
N PHE A 174 -14.68 -4.21 -21.27
CA PHE A 174 -13.63 -3.40 -21.91
C PHE A 174 -14.07 -1.93 -21.97
N ILE A 175 -14.37 -1.29 -20.83
CA ILE A 175 -14.80 0.13 -20.83
C ILE A 175 -14.06 1.02 -19.81
N PHE A 176 -13.44 0.51 -18.74
CA PHE A 176 -12.94 1.39 -17.67
C PHE A 176 -11.56 2.05 -17.89
N SER A 177 -10.80 1.66 -18.93
CA SER A 177 -9.44 2.20 -19.18
C SER A 177 -9.42 3.63 -19.74
N LYS A 178 -10.53 4.12 -20.33
CA LYS A 178 -10.54 5.44 -21.01
C LYS A 178 -10.76 6.61 -20.06
N PHE A 179 -11.36 6.40 -18.89
CA PHE A 179 -11.62 7.49 -17.94
C PHE A 179 -10.36 7.98 -17.20
N PHE A 180 -9.38 7.10 -16.97
CA PHE A 180 -8.18 7.47 -16.22
C PHE A 180 -7.18 8.32 -17.01
N PHE A 181 -7.20 8.24 -18.35
CA PHE A 181 -6.29 9.03 -19.19
C PHE A 181 -6.72 10.51 -19.30
N VAL A 182 -8.03 10.79 -19.19
CA VAL A 182 -8.55 12.15 -19.32
C VAL A 182 -8.21 13.00 -18.09
N THR A 183 -8.23 12.42 -16.89
CA THR A 183 -7.91 13.19 -15.66
C THR A 183 -6.42 13.52 -15.54
N LEU A 184 -5.53 12.68 -16.07
CA LEU A 184 -4.08 12.93 -16.01
C LEU A 184 -3.65 14.04 -16.99
N VAL A 185 -4.32 14.15 -18.15
CA VAL A 185 -3.99 15.14 -19.18
C VAL A 185 -4.60 16.52 -18.90
N THR A 186 -5.63 16.60 -18.05
CA THR A 186 -6.25 17.90 -17.73
C THR A 186 -5.48 18.68 -16.63
N PHE A 187 -4.50 18.05 -15.98
CA PHE A 187 -3.72 18.62 -14.87
C PHE A 187 -2.20 18.65 -15.09
N ALA A 188 -1.75 18.35 -16.31
CA ALA A 188 -0.36 18.52 -16.77
C ALA A 188 -0.27 19.72 -17.73
#